data_AF-A0A950HN00-F1
#
_entry.id   AF-A0A950HN00-F1
#
_cell.length_a   1.000
_cell.length_b   1.000
_cell.length_c   1.000
_cell.angle_alpha   90.00
_cell.angle_beta   90.00
_cell.angle_gamma   90.00
#
_symmetry.space_group_name_H-M   'P 1'
#
loop_
_entity.id
_entity.type
_entity.pdbx_description
1 polymer ?
#
loop_
_entity_poly.entity_id
_entity_poly.type
_entity_poly.pdbx_seq_one_letter_code
_entity_poly.pdbx_strand_id
1 'polypeptide(L)'
;MLNGAGTRVLLVGTGSYAPGSGLVSVPAVPSTLADLGQVLMERCGVVAERLRVLRDPESPTQMGLALAEEAEQPSEVLLFYYVSHGVISSGGRLYLSSAATDRRPTRLAHTALAYSAVREAALASKARSIIVVLDCCFSGRAVETLSTGKIADLAAVHGGYVLAAASQEEMALAPVGQPHTAFTGELIRLLTDGDPQAPLLITLRHVFDALERAALARNFPLPQQRASGTITDLVLCTNPAYQAPHQQPTPLPEGHTDIQSERVERHRGFESLRFRHL
;
A
#
# COMPACT_ATOMS: atom_id res chain seq x y z
N MET A 1 -8.69 -1.31 9.27
CA MET A 1 -7.68 -1.88 8.36
C MET A 1 -8.38 -2.02 7.00
N LEU A 2 -7.77 -2.60 5.95
CA LEU A 2 -8.53 -2.99 4.76
C LEU A 2 -9.57 -4.10 5.06
N ASN A 3 -9.60 -4.60 6.30
CA ASN A 3 -10.48 -5.66 6.76
C ASN A 3 -11.98 -5.35 6.63
N GLY A 4 -12.71 -6.30 6.03
CA GLY A 4 -14.15 -6.49 6.24
C GLY A 4 -15.07 -5.94 5.14
N ALA A 5 -16.36 -5.88 5.48
CA ALA A 5 -17.45 -5.32 4.67
C ALA A 5 -17.42 -3.77 4.59
N GLY A 6 -16.25 -3.16 4.71
CA GLY A 6 -16.02 -1.73 4.55
C GLY A 6 -15.22 -1.39 3.28
N THR A 7 -14.51 -2.35 2.69
CA THR A 7 -13.60 -2.10 1.56
C THR A 7 -14.23 -2.55 0.25
N ARG A 8 -14.12 -1.74 -0.79
CA ARG A 8 -14.38 -2.10 -2.19
C ARG A 8 -13.09 -1.98 -2.98
N VAL A 9 -12.83 -2.97 -3.83
CA VAL A 9 -11.62 -3.07 -4.64
C VAL A 9 -12.02 -3.27 -6.09
N LEU A 10 -11.50 -2.40 -6.95
CA LEU A 10 -11.53 -2.55 -8.39
C LEU A 10 -10.10 -2.71 -8.90
N LEU A 11 -9.77 -3.93 -9.32
CA LEU A 11 -8.50 -4.22 -10.01
C LEU A 11 -8.76 -4.17 -11.51
N VAL A 12 -8.06 -3.29 -12.23
CA VAL A 12 -8.17 -3.16 -13.68
C VAL A 12 -6.82 -3.38 -14.31
N GLY A 13 -6.77 -4.14 -15.39
CA GLY A 13 -5.54 -4.20 -16.16
C GLY A 13 -5.74 -4.70 -17.57
N THR A 14 -4.90 -4.18 -18.46
CA THR A 14 -4.88 -4.50 -19.89
C THR A 14 -3.51 -5.06 -20.23
N GLY A 15 -3.45 -6.34 -20.57
CA GLY A 15 -2.25 -7.02 -21.04
C GLY A 15 -2.20 -7.15 -22.57
N SER A 16 -3.34 -7.04 -23.25
CA SER A 16 -3.43 -7.21 -24.70
C SER A 16 -4.05 -5.99 -25.38
N TYR A 17 -3.48 -5.59 -26.52
CA TYR A 17 -3.94 -4.42 -27.28
C TYR A 17 -4.19 -4.78 -28.74
N ALA A 18 -5.10 -4.03 -29.37
CA ALA A 18 -5.39 -4.20 -30.79
C ALA A 18 -4.14 -3.95 -31.67
N PRO A 19 -4.01 -4.64 -32.82
CA PRO A 19 -2.96 -4.36 -33.80
C PRO A 19 -2.96 -2.90 -34.24
N GLY A 20 -1.78 -2.28 -34.30
CA GLY A 20 -1.65 -0.88 -34.67
C GLY A 20 -2.07 0.13 -33.60
N SER A 21 -2.39 -0.34 -32.37
CA SER A 21 -2.54 0.50 -31.17
C SER A 21 -1.28 1.30 -30.85
N GLY A 22 -0.14 0.81 -31.34
CA GLY A 22 1.21 1.20 -30.97
C GLY A 22 1.67 0.54 -29.66
N LEU A 23 0.77 0.14 -28.76
CA LEU A 23 1.11 -0.42 -27.45
C LEU A 23 1.63 -1.85 -27.54
N VAL A 24 2.73 -2.14 -26.84
CA VAL A 24 3.26 -3.49 -26.69
C VAL A 24 2.44 -4.23 -25.64
N SER A 25 2.14 -5.50 -25.90
CA SER A 25 1.42 -6.36 -24.95
C SER A 25 2.23 -6.56 -23.67
N VAL A 26 1.54 -6.70 -22.54
CA VAL A 26 2.12 -6.92 -21.21
C VAL A 26 1.58 -8.26 -20.67
N PRO A 27 2.17 -9.41 -21.05
CA PRO A 27 1.62 -10.73 -20.74
C PRO A 27 1.52 -11.07 -19.25
N ALA A 28 2.23 -10.33 -18.39
CA ALA A 28 2.20 -10.51 -16.94
C ALA A 28 0.95 -9.92 -16.27
N VAL A 29 0.18 -9.05 -16.95
CA VAL A 29 -0.99 -8.39 -16.35
C VAL A 29 -2.04 -9.39 -15.82
N PRO A 30 -2.42 -10.45 -16.56
CA PRO A 30 -3.40 -11.42 -16.05
C PRO A 30 -3.02 -12.09 -14.74
N SER A 31 -1.79 -12.59 -14.63
CA SER A 31 -1.27 -13.22 -13.41
C SER A 31 -1.08 -12.19 -12.29
N THR A 32 -0.61 -10.99 -12.61
CA THR A 32 -0.53 -9.88 -11.64
C THR A 32 -1.89 -9.57 -11.02
N LEU A 33 -2.96 -9.41 -11.81
CA LEU A 33 -4.29 -9.11 -11.28
C LEU A 33 -4.85 -10.27 -10.44
N ALA A 34 -4.67 -11.50 -10.92
CA ALA A 34 -5.15 -12.69 -10.23
C ALA A 34 -4.49 -12.84 -8.86
N ASP A 35 -3.15 -12.78 -8.81
CA ASP A 35 -2.39 -13.02 -7.59
C ASP A 35 -2.51 -11.84 -6.61
N LEU A 36 -2.55 -10.61 -7.10
CA LEU A 36 -2.87 -9.45 -6.26
C LEU A 36 -4.26 -9.60 -5.63
N GLY A 37 -5.26 -10.03 -6.42
CA GLY A 37 -6.60 -10.28 -5.92
C GLY A 37 -6.63 -11.32 -4.80
N GLN A 38 -5.95 -12.45 -4.99
CA GLN A 38 -5.83 -13.51 -3.98
C GLN A 38 -5.16 -12.99 -2.71
N VAL A 39 -4.03 -12.31 -2.83
CA VAL A 39 -3.30 -11.78 -1.67
C VAL A 39 -4.12 -10.74 -0.90
N LEU A 40 -4.88 -9.88 -1.58
CA LEU A 40 -5.77 -8.92 -0.91
C LEU A 40 -6.88 -9.64 -0.11
N MET A 41 -7.39 -10.76 -0.61
CA MET A 41 -8.39 -11.56 0.11
C MET A 41 -7.76 -12.28 1.31
N GLU A 42 -6.69 -13.04 1.08
CA GLU A 42 -6.08 -13.90 2.08
C GLU A 42 -5.37 -13.12 3.19
N ARG A 43 -4.74 -11.99 2.84
CA ARG A 43 -3.83 -11.26 3.74
C ARG A 43 -4.43 -9.96 4.24
N CYS A 44 -5.19 -9.26 3.41
CA CYS A 44 -5.80 -7.98 3.79
C CYS A 44 -7.28 -8.11 4.22
N GLY A 45 -7.88 -9.29 4.11
CA GLY A 45 -9.25 -9.54 4.54
C GLY A 45 -10.31 -8.84 3.67
N VAL A 46 -10.00 -8.60 2.39
CA VAL A 46 -10.96 -8.16 1.39
C VAL A 46 -11.92 -9.31 1.09
N VAL A 47 -13.22 -9.05 1.10
CA VAL A 47 -14.23 -10.08 0.77
C VAL A 47 -14.41 -10.19 -0.74
N ALA A 48 -14.61 -11.40 -1.24
CA ALA A 48 -14.68 -11.69 -2.68
C ALA A 48 -15.78 -10.89 -3.40
N GLU A 49 -16.94 -10.70 -2.76
CA GLU A 49 -18.08 -9.96 -3.32
C GLU A 49 -17.81 -8.46 -3.51
N ARG A 50 -16.72 -7.96 -2.92
CA ARG A 50 -16.29 -6.56 -3.02
C ARG A 50 -14.96 -6.40 -3.71
N LEU A 51 -14.46 -7.46 -4.34
CA LEU A 51 -13.29 -7.43 -5.19
C LEU A 51 -13.73 -7.73 -6.62
N ARG A 52 -13.70 -6.70 -7.46
CA ARG A 52 -13.96 -6.82 -8.89
C ARG A 52 -12.67 -6.76 -9.67
N VAL A 53 -12.46 -7.73 -10.56
CA VAL A 53 -11.35 -7.73 -11.52
C VAL A 53 -11.91 -7.43 -12.90
N LEU A 54 -11.41 -6.37 -13.54
CA LEU A 54 -11.71 -6.01 -14.92
C LEU A 54 -10.45 -6.19 -15.77
N ARG A 55 -10.36 -7.35 -16.43
CA ARG A 55 -9.25 -7.72 -17.30
C ARG A 55 -9.53 -7.33 -18.75
N ASP A 56 -8.50 -6.80 -19.41
CA ASP A 56 -8.48 -6.44 -20.83
C ASP A 56 -9.76 -5.69 -21.26
N PRO A 57 -10.16 -4.61 -20.55
CA PRO A 57 -11.39 -3.89 -20.85
C PRO A 57 -11.42 -3.45 -22.31
N GLU A 58 -12.54 -3.69 -22.98
CA GLU A 58 -12.72 -3.45 -24.41
C GLU A 58 -12.75 -1.96 -24.75
N SER A 59 -13.03 -1.10 -23.77
CA SER A 59 -13.13 0.35 -24.01
C SER A 59 -12.83 1.18 -22.76
N PRO A 60 -12.46 2.47 -22.93
CA PRO A 60 -12.36 3.40 -21.81
C PRO A 60 -13.70 3.63 -21.11
N THR A 61 -14.82 3.51 -21.84
CA THR A 61 -16.17 3.61 -21.27
C THR A 61 -16.44 2.47 -20.30
N GLN A 62 -16.09 1.23 -20.64
CA GLN A 62 -16.24 0.09 -19.74
C GLN A 62 -15.45 0.28 -18.44
N MET A 63 -14.21 0.76 -18.53
CA MET A 63 -13.39 1.08 -17.35
C MET A 63 -14.02 2.18 -16.49
N GLY A 64 -14.44 3.28 -17.13
CA GLY A 64 -15.05 4.42 -16.43
C GLY A 64 -16.35 4.06 -15.73
N LEU A 65 -17.22 3.28 -16.39
CA LEU A 65 -18.47 2.81 -15.80
C LEU A 65 -18.21 1.84 -14.64
N ALA A 66 -17.27 0.89 -14.79
CA ALA A 66 -16.92 -0.01 -13.71
C ALA A 66 -16.41 0.75 -12.47
N LEU A 67 -15.59 1.79 -12.65
CA LEU A 67 -15.14 2.62 -11.54
C LEU A 67 -16.28 3.44 -10.92
N ALA A 68 -17.16 4.02 -11.74
CA ALA A 68 -18.31 4.77 -11.25
C ALA A 68 -19.25 3.88 -10.43
N GLU A 69 -19.56 2.68 -10.91
CA GLU A 69 -20.37 1.68 -10.21
C GLU A 69 -19.80 1.37 -8.83
N GLU A 70 -18.48 1.20 -8.70
CA GLU A 70 -17.84 0.93 -7.41
C GLU A 70 -17.83 2.17 -6.49
N ALA A 71 -17.65 3.36 -7.05
CA ALA A 71 -17.64 4.63 -6.31
C ALA A 71 -19.03 5.04 -5.78
N GLU A 72 -20.10 4.70 -6.49
CA GLU A 72 -21.48 4.97 -6.08
C GLU A 72 -21.95 4.13 -4.89
N GLN A 73 -21.26 3.01 -4.63
CA GLN A 73 -21.58 2.09 -3.55
C GLN A 73 -21.01 2.57 -2.21
N PRO A 74 -21.79 2.50 -1.12
CA PRO A 74 -21.27 2.81 0.22
C PRO A 74 -20.10 1.90 0.61
N SER A 75 -19.01 2.51 1.06
CA SER A 75 -17.82 1.83 1.57
C SER A 75 -17.07 2.77 2.51
N GLU A 76 -16.23 2.22 3.39
CA GLU A 76 -15.24 2.99 4.14
C GLU A 76 -14.02 3.28 3.24
N VAL A 77 -13.62 2.29 2.43
CA VAL A 77 -12.46 2.37 1.54
C VAL A 77 -12.85 1.97 0.12
N LEU A 78 -12.48 2.80 -0.86
CA LEU A 78 -12.45 2.44 -2.27
C LEU A 78 -11.00 2.33 -2.72
N LEU A 79 -10.57 1.15 -3.18
CA LEU A 79 -9.28 0.91 -3.82
C LEU A 79 -9.47 0.71 -5.32
N PHE A 80 -8.94 1.64 -6.11
CA PHE A 80 -8.78 1.49 -7.55
C PHE A 80 -7.32 1.16 -7.87
N TYR A 81 -7.08 -0.04 -8.36
CA TYR A 81 -5.74 -0.51 -8.73
C TYR A 81 -5.70 -0.73 -10.24
N TYR A 82 -4.76 -0.08 -10.92
CA TYR A 82 -4.64 -0.15 -12.37
C TYR A 82 -3.26 -0.67 -12.79
N VAL A 83 -3.22 -1.69 -13.66
CA VAL A 83 -1.99 -2.32 -14.16
C VAL A 83 -2.02 -2.40 -15.68
N SER A 84 -1.27 -1.54 -16.38
CA SER A 84 -1.20 -1.49 -17.86
C SER A 84 -0.37 -0.28 -18.30
N HIS A 85 -0.29 0.07 -19.59
CA HIS A 85 0.35 1.31 -20.04
C HIS A 85 -0.40 2.57 -19.62
N GLY A 86 0.35 3.60 -19.21
CA GLY A 86 -0.11 4.97 -19.02
C GLY A 86 0.43 5.85 -20.15
N VAL A 87 -0.46 6.53 -20.88
CA VAL A 87 -0.06 7.35 -22.03
C VAL A 87 -0.23 8.82 -21.70
N ILE A 88 0.85 9.59 -21.82
CA ILE A 88 0.81 11.05 -21.69
C ILE A 88 0.57 11.65 -23.07
N SER A 89 -0.55 12.38 -23.21
CA SER A 89 -0.84 13.16 -24.41
C SER A 89 0.11 14.35 -24.58
N SER A 90 0.17 14.94 -25.78
CA SER A 90 0.94 16.17 -26.04
C SER A 90 0.59 17.34 -25.13
N GLY A 91 -0.65 17.41 -24.62
CA GLY A 91 -1.10 18.40 -23.64
C GLY A 91 -0.70 18.11 -22.18
N GLY A 92 0.10 17.06 -21.95
CA GLY A 92 0.53 16.64 -20.60
C GLY A 92 -0.58 16.04 -19.75
N ARG A 93 -1.62 15.47 -20.38
CA ARG A 93 -2.70 14.74 -19.66
C ARG A 93 -2.42 13.25 -19.71
N LEU A 94 -2.60 12.58 -18.56
CA LEU A 94 -2.50 11.13 -18.41
C LEU A 94 -3.78 10.42 -18.86
N TYR A 95 -3.61 9.35 -19.62
CA TYR A 95 -4.64 8.41 -20.03
C TYR A 95 -4.26 6.98 -19.64
N LEU A 96 -5.22 6.23 -19.11
CA LEU A 96 -5.12 4.82 -18.77
C LEU A 96 -5.63 3.99 -19.95
N SER A 97 -4.79 3.10 -20.46
CA SER A 97 -5.09 2.29 -21.64
C SER A 97 -6.02 1.09 -21.36
N SER A 98 -6.90 0.88 -22.33
CA SER A 98 -7.81 -0.25 -22.49
C SER A 98 -7.38 -1.07 -23.73
N ALA A 99 -8.00 -2.23 -23.98
CA ALA A 99 -7.66 -3.08 -25.13
C ALA A 99 -7.85 -2.35 -26.48
N ALA A 100 -8.80 -1.41 -26.55
CA ALA A 100 -9.06 -0.58 -27.73
C ALA A 100 -8.17 0.67 -27.83
N THR A 101 -7.24 0.90 -26.90
CA THR A 101 -6.41 2.11 -26.92
C THR A 101 -5.55 2.22 -28.16
N ASP A 102 -5.52 3.43 -28.72
CA ASP A 102 -4.68 3.81 -29.84
C ASP A 102 -3.82 5.00 -29.42
N ARG A 103 -2.49 4.80 -29.30
CA ARG A 103 -1.56 5.80 -28.77
C ARG A 103 -1.37 7.01 -29.69
N ARG A 104 -1.94 7.01 -30.90
CA ARG A 104 -1.81 8.14 -31.83
C ARG A 104 -2.44 9.41 -31.24
N PRO A 105 -1.78 10.58 -31.34
CA PRO A 105 -2.23 11.79 -30.64
C PRO A 105 -3.69 12.20 -30.87
N THR A 106 -4.20 12.00 -32.09
CA THR A 106 -5.58 12.37 -32.47
C THR A 106 -6.63 11.34 -32.04
N ARG A 107 -6.22 10.17 -31.54
CA ARG A 107 -7.12 9.06 -31.16
C ARG A 107 -7.10 8.73 -29.67
N LEU A 108 -6.01 9.06 -28.99
CA LEU A 108 -5.81 8.70 -27.58
C LEU A 108 -6.99 9.15 -26.68
N ALA A 109 -7.44 10.40 -26.84
CA ALA A 109 -8.52 10.95 -26.02
C ALA A 109 -9.88 10.24 -26.18
N HIS A 110 -10.05 9.47 -27.25
CA HIS A 110 -11.28 8.75 -27.56
C HIS A 110 -11.19 7.24 -27.28
N THR A 111 -9.98 6.73 -27.02
CA THR A 111 -9.70 5.28 -26.95
C THR A 111 -9.02 4.86 -25.65
N ALA A 112 -8.71 5.81 -24.77
CA ALA A 112 -8.14 5.57 -23.44
C ALA A 112 -8.87 6.42 -22.39
N LEU A 113 -8.89 5.94 -21.15
CA LEU A 113 -9.61 6.60 -20.06
C LEU A 113 -8.74 7.75 -19.54
N ALA A 114 -9.21 8.99 -19.66
CA ALA A 114 -8.49 10.12 -19.08
C ALA A 114 -8.41 9.98 -17.55
N TYR A 115 -7.24 10.20 -16.95
CA TYR A 115 -7.08 10.13 -15.49
C TYR A 115 -7.98 11.13 -14.76
N SER A 116 -8.33 12.24 -15.40
CA SER A 116 -9.32 13.18 -14.86
C SER A 116 -10.66 12.51 -14.59
N ALA A 117 -11.11 11.55 -15.41
CA ALA A 117 -12.36 10.83 -15.17
C ALA A 117 -12.25 9.90 -13.94
N VAL A 118 -11.09 9.28 -13.72
CA VAL A 118 -10.82 8.51 -12.48
C VAL A 118 -10.89 9.42 -11.26
N ARG A 119 -10.29 10.61 -11.36
CA ARG A 119 -10.36 11.62 -10.31
C ARG A 119 -11.79 12.07 -10.01
N GLU A 120 -12.60 12.36 -11.03
CA GLU A 120 -13.98 12.78 -10.82
C GLU A 120 -14.82 11.67 -10.17
N ALA A 121 -14.64 10.40 -10.59
CA ALA A 121 -15.32 9.27 -9.96
C ALA A 121 -14.89 9.10 -8.48
N ALA A 122 -13.60 9.26 -8.19
CA ALA A 122 -13.11 9.28 -6.81
C ALA A 122 -13.72 10.44 -6.00
N LEU A 123 -13.72 11.66 -6.53
CA LEU A 123 -14.33 12.82 -5.85
C LEU A 123 -15.82 12.65 -5.54
N ALA A 124 -16.55 11.96 -6.43
CA ALA A 124 -17.96 11.66 -6.26
C ALA A 124 -18.22 10.43 -5.37
N SER A 125 -17.17 9.69 -4.98
CA SER A 125 -17.29 8.47 -4.19
C SER A 125 -17.87 8.74 -2.82
N LYS A 126 -18.65 7.79 -2.32
CA LYS A 126 -19.15 7.79 -0.93
C LYS A 126 -18.13 7.27 0.08
N ALA A 127 -16.97 6.81 -0.38
CA ALA A 127 -15.92 6.28 0.47
C ALA A 127 -15.25 7.36 1.32
N ARG A 128 -14.95 7.03 2.59
CA ARG A 128 -14.18 7.92 3.47
C ARG A 128 -12.70 7.97 3.13
N SER A 129 -12.19 6.90 2.52
CA SER A 129 -10.81 6.79 2.08
C SER A 129 -10.76 6.24 0.67
N ILE A 130 -9.97 6.88 -0.18
CA ILE A 130 -9.85 6.53 -1.58
C ILE A 130 -8.38 6.30 -1.88
N ILE A 131 -8.09 5.11 -2.38
CA ILE A 131 -6.75 4.66 -2.70
C ILE A 131 -6.70 4.41 -4.20
N VAL A 132 -5.84 5.13 -4.89
CA VAL A 132 -5.56 4.94 -6.31
C VAL A 132 -4.14 4.43 -6.45
N VAL A 133 -3.97 3.23 -6.98
CA VAL A 133 -2.65 2.66 -7.27
C VAL A 133 -2.49 2.49 -8.78
N LEU A 134 -1.42 3.06 -9.34
CA LEU A 134 -1.11 3.03 -10.76
C LEU A 134 0.21 2.27 -10.98
N ASP A 135 0.11 1.01 -11.37
CA ASP A 135 1.24 0.24 -11.89
C ASP A 135 1.29 0.38 -13.42
N CYS A 136 1.82 1.51 -13.88
CA CYS A 136 1.90 1.81 -15.29
C CYS A 136 3.20 2.51 -15.70
N CYS A 137 3.74 2.11 -16.86
CA CYS A 137 4.74 2.92 -17.55
C CYS A 137 4.15 4.25 -17.96
N PHE A 138 4.92 5.32 -17.82
CA PHE A 138 4.62 6.58 -18.47
C PHE A 138 5.62 6.79 -19.61
N SER A 139 5.17 6.64 -20.87
CA SER A 139 6.05 6.90 -22.01
C SER A 139 6.39 8.40 -22.10
N GLY A 140 7.67 8.78 -21.92
CA GLY A 140 8.18 10.14 -22.15
C GLY A 140 8.48 10.96 -20.89
N ARG A 141 8.59 12.30 -21.03
CA ARG A 141 8.91 13.34 -19.99
C ARG A 141 7.93 13.43 -18.80
N ALA A 142 7.31 12.31 -18.42
CA ALA A 142 6.23 12.19 -17.46
C ALA A 142 6.65 12.45 -16.01
N VAL A 143 7.94 12.32 -15.69
CA VAL A 143 8.47 12.62 -14.35
C VAL A 143 8.23 14.09 -13.98
N GLU A 144 8.28 15.02 -14.95
CA GLU A 144 7.89 16.43 -14.72
C GLU A 144 6.37 16.60 -14.56
N THR A 145 5.53 15.75 -15.16
CA THR A 145 4.06 15.87 -15.09
C THR A 145 3.49 15.42 -13.73
N LEU A 146 4.11 14.42 -13.10
CA LEU A 146 3.85 14.06 -11.70
C LEU A 146 4.29 15.17 -10.73
N SER A 147 5.32 15.92 -11.12
CA SER A 147 5.92 17.02 -10.33
C SER A 147 5.23 18.38 -10.54
N THR A 148 4.52 18.58 -11.66
CA THR A 148 3.87 19.86 -12.04
C THR A 148 2.37 19.94 -11.70
N GLY A 149 1.89 19.15 -10.73
CA GLY A 149 0.58 19.38 -10.10
C GLY A 149 -0.64 18.74 -10.78
N LYS A 150 -0.52 18.13 -11.97
CA LYS A 150 -1.71 17.60 -12.70
C LYS A 150 -2.20 16.22 -12.24
N ILE A 151 -1.36 15.43 -11.57
CA ILE A 151 -1.77 14.22 -10.81
C ILE A 151 -1.98 14.57 -9.31
N ALA A 152 -1.58 15.77 -8.88
CA ALA A 152 -1.56 16.18 -7.48
C ALA A 152 -2.95 16.45 -6.87
N ASP A 153 -3.98 16.65 -7.69
CA ASP A 153 -5.29 17.09 -7.19
C ASP A 153 -6.16 15.98 -6.56
N LEU A 154 -5.75 14.71 -6.60
CA LEU A 154 -6.46 13.64 -5.87
C LEU A 154 -6.07 13.61 -4.38
N ALA A 155 -4.85 14.04 -4.04
CA ALA A 155 -4.44 14.20 -2.64
C ALA A 155 -5.00 15.48 -1.99
N ALA A 156 -5.61 16.38 -2.77
CA ALA A 156 -6.40 17.49 -2.22
C ALA A 156 -7.75 17.02 -1.63
N VAL A 157 -8.18 15.79 -1.92
CA VAL A 157 -9.39 15.17 -1.36
C VAL A 157 -9.11 14.70 0.05
N HIS A 158 -10.01 14.98 0.99
CA HIS A 158 -9.89 14.46 2.36
C HIS A 158 -9.94 12.93 2.33
N GLY A 159 -8.86 12.27 2.75
CA GLY A 159 -8.74 10.81 2.65
C GLY A 159 -8.38 10.28 1.26
N GLY A 160 -7.76 11.10 0.38
CA GLY A 160 -7.20 10.64 -0.88
C GLY A 160 -5.75 10.13 -0.75
N TYR A 161 -5.45 8.99 -1.36
CA TYR A 161 -4.10 8.43 -1.50
C TYR A 161 -3.86 8.02 -2.95
N VAL A 162 -2.75 8.46 -3.54
CA VAL A 162 -2.29 8.04 -4.86
C VAL A 162 -0.89 7.47 -4.73
N LEU A 163 -0.69 6.25 -5.22
CA LEU A 163 0.61 5.61 -5.36
C LEU A 163 0.82 5.22 -6.81
N ALA A 164 1.90 5.70 -7.41
CA ALA A 164 2.24 5.39 -8.79
C ALA A 164 3.60 4.72 -8.85
N ALA A 165 3.70 3.63 -9.60
CA ALA A 165 4.97 3.14 -10.10
C ALA A 165 5.60 4.24 -10.96
N ALA A 166 6.91 4.44 -10.81
CA ALA A 166 7.66 5.20 -11.80
C ALA A 166 8.40 4.18 -12.66
N SER A 167 7.94 3.92 -13.88
CA SER A 167 8.75 3.20 -14.86
C SER A 167 8.86 4.05 -16.12
N GLN A 168 10.11 4.24 -16.58
CA GLN A 168 10.42 5.01 -17.79
C GLN A 168 10.37 4.14 -19.06
N GLU A 169 10.40 2.81 -18.91
CA GLU A 169 10.54 1.86 -20.02
C GLU A 169 9.58 0.69 -19.89
N GLU A 170 9.06 0.21 -21.03
CA GLU A 170 8.12 -0.92 -21.10
C GLU A 170 8.70 -2.21 -20.47
N MET A 171 10.03 -2.43 -20.58
CA MET A 171 10.73 -3.57 -19.96
C MET A 171 10.75 -3.50 -18.43
N ALA A 172 10.71 -2.29 -17.86
CA ALA A 172 10.70 -2.11 -16.42
C ALA A 172 9.30 -2.35 -15.81
N LEU A 173 8.22 -2.28 -16.61
CA LEU A 173 6.88 -2.64 -16.13
C LEU A 173 6.73 -4.14 -15.94
N ALA A 174 7.09 -4.95 -16.94
CA ALA A 174 7.02 -6.41 -16.85
C ALA A 174 8.37 -7.01 -17.26
N PRO A 175 9.26 -7.29 -16.29
CA PRO A 175 10.54 -7.89 -16.58
C PRO A 175 10.36 -9.25 -17.27
N VAL A 176 11.19 -9.52 -18.28
CA VAL A 176 11.08 -10.72 -19.11
C VAL A 176 11.14 -11.99 -18.25
N GLY A 177 10.18 -12.89 -18.45
CA GLY A 177 10.13 -14.18 -17.75
C GLY A 177 9.62 -14.10 -16.30
N GLN A 178 9.26 -12.93 -15.79
CA GLN A 178 8.63 -12.80 -14.48
C GLN A 178 7.12 -13.03 -14.58
N PRO A 179 6.51 -13.64 -13.55
CA PRO A 179 5.06 -13.87 -13.52
C PRO A 179 4.27 -12.57 -13.30
N HIS A 180 4.89 -11.52 -12.77
CA HIS A 180 4.24 -10.27 -12.42
C HIS A 180 4.94 -9.06 -13.02
N THR A 181 4.21 -7.95 -13.11
CA THR A 181 4.82 -6.62 -13.26
C THR A 181 5.77 -6.33 -12.10
N ALA A 182 6.82 -5.54 -12.33
CA ALA A 182 7.87 -5.30 -11.36
C ALA A 182 7.33 -4.68 -10.07
N PHE A 183 6.51 -3.64 -10.19
CA PHE A 183 5.96 -2.92 -9.04
C PHE A 183 4.94 -3.76 -8.27
N THR A 184 3.94 -4.31 -8.95
CA THR A 184 2.93 -5.15 -8.27
C THR A 184 3.54 -6.45 -7.74
N GLY A 185 4.54 -7.02 -8.40
CA GLY A 185 5.26 -8.21 -7.92
C GLY A 185 5.93 -7.98 -6.56
N GLU A 186 6.56 -6.82 -6.36
CA GLU A 186 7.12 -6.47 -5.04
C GLU A 186 6.03 -6.23 -3.98
N LEU A 187 4.89 -5.66 -4.38
CA LEU A 187 3.74 -5.51 -3.48
C LEU A 187 3.18 -6.87 -3.05
N ILE A 188 2.98 -7.79 -4.00
CA ILE A 188 2.54 -9.16 -3.76
C ILE A 188 3.51 -9.84 -2.80
N ARG A 189 4.82 -9.74 -3.06
CA ARG A 189 5.86 -10.31 -2.19
C ARG A 189 5.81 -9.74 -0.77
N LEU A 190 5.73 -8.42 -0.62
CA LEU A 190 5.59 -7.76 0.69
C LEU A 190 4.35 -8.25 1.44
N LEU A 191 3.20 -8.27 0.76
CA LEU A 191 1.93 -8.66 1.38
C LEU A 191 1.85 -10.15 1.67
N THR A 192 2.63 -11.00 1.00
CA THR A 192 2.68 -12.46 1.17
C THR A 192 3.72 -12.86 2.23
N ASP A 193 4.94 -12.39 2.10
CA ASP A 193 6.06 -12.82 2.95
C ASP A 193 6.20 -11.94 4.19
N GLY A 194 5.72 -10.69 4.11
CA GLY A 194 5.97 -9.67 5.10
C GLY A 194 7.30 -8.96 4.93
N ASP A 195 7.59 -8.08 5.87
CA ASP A 195 8.88 -7.40 5.99
C ASP A 195 9.38 -7.52 7.44
N PRO A 196 10.50 -8.22 7.70
CA PRO A 196 11.06 -8.35 9.06
C PRO A 196 11.38 -7.00 9.73
N GLN A 197 11.59 -5.94 8.94
CA GLN A 197 11.87 -4.59 9.42
C GLN A 197 10.60 -3.77 9.68
N ALA A 198 9.42 -4.25 9.25
CA ALA A 198 8.15 -3.58 9.43
C ALA A 198 7.46 -3.98 10.76
N PRO A 199 6.62 -3.11 11.34
CA PRO A 199 5.86 -3.44 12.54
C PRO A 199 4.82 -4.54 12.28
N LEU A 200 4.14 -4.98 13.36
CA LEU A 200 3.07 -5.99 13.29
C LEU A 200 1.97 -5.63 12.29
N LEU A 201 1.69 -4.33 12.08
CA LEU A 201 0.66 -3.84 11.19
C LEU A 201 1.28 -3.13 9.98
N ILE A 202 1.06 -3.67 8.79
CA ILE A 202 1.50 -3.04 7.53
C ILE A 202 0.50 -1.94 7.18
N THR A 203 0.99 -0.72 7.00
CA THR A 203 0.19 0.45 6.57
C THR A 203 0.59 0.88 5.16
N LEU A 204 -0.17 1.80 4.56
CA LEU A 204 0.19 2.40 3.27
C LEU A 204 1.58 3.03 3.28
N ARG A 205 2.00 3.63 4.41
CA ARG A 205 3.37 4.12 4.61
C ARG A 205 4.40 3.00 4.47
N HIS A 206 4.22 1.91 5.21
CA HIS A 206 5.14 0.77 5.16
C HIS A 206 5.20 0.13 3.78
N VAL A 207 4.07 0.07 3.07
CA VAL A 207 4.04 -0.36 1.66
C VAL A 207 4.92 0.53 0.80
N PHE A 208 4.76 1.85 0.87
CA PHE A 208 5.60 2.78 0.11
C PHE A 208 7.08 2.59 0.41
N ASP A 209 7.46 2.56 1.69
CA ASP A 209 8.86 2.45 2.11
C ASP A 209 9.48 1.13 1.63
N ALA A 210 8.73 0.02 1.68
CA ALA A 210 9.20 -1.28 1.21
C ALA A 210 9.35 -1.32 -0.32
N LEU A 211 8.43 -0.72 -1.06
CA LEU A 211 8.51 -0.63 -2.52
C LEU A 211 9.66 0.29 -2.97
N GLU A 212 9.92 1.38 -2.25
CA GLU A 212 11.07 2.26 -2.50
C GLU A 212 12.39 1.52 -2.26
N ARG A 213 12.52 0.78 -1.15
CA ARG A 213 13.70 -0.08 -0.89
C ARG A 213 13.90 -1.12 -2.00
N ALA A 214 12.83 -1.79 -2.44
CA ALA A 214 12.91 -2.78 -3.50
C ALA A 214 13.31 -2.15 -4.84
N ALA A 215 12.76 -0.98 -5.18
CA ALA A 215 13.13 -0.24 -6.39
C ALA A 215 14.62 0.14 -6.38
N LEU A 216 15.13 0.68 -5.26
CA LEU A 216 16.56 0.99 -5.09
C LEU A 216 17.44 -0.25 -5.28
N ALA A 217 17.09 -1.36 -4.64
CA ALA A 217 17.87 -2.60 -4.70
C ALA A 217 17.95 -3.19 -6.12
N ARG A 218 16.92 -2.96 -6.94
CA ARG A 218 16.80 -3.48 -8.31
C ARG A 218 17.14 -2.44 -9.38
N ASN A 219 17.58 -1.25 -8.98
CA ASN A 219 17.86 -0.11 -9.85
C ASN A 219 16.67 0.26 -10.77
N PHE A 220 15.45 0.18 -10.22
CA PHE A 220 14.23 0.66 -10.85
C PHE A 220 13.91 2.10 -10.42
N PRO A 221 13.12 2.86 -11.21
CA PRO A 221 12.77 4.20 -10.79
C PRO A 221 11.85 4.17 -9.55
N LEU A 222 12.05 5.17 -8.69
CA LEU A 222 11.40 5.19 -7.38
C LEU A 222 9.89 5.46 -7.51
N PRO A 223 9.05 4.72 -6.79
CA PRO A 223 7.63 4.99 -6.77
C PRO A 223 7.34 6.40 -6.23
N GLN A 224 6.20 6.94 -6.61
CA GLN A 224 5.75 8.25 -6.19
C GLN A 224 4.45 8.11 -5.41
N GLN A 225 4.36 8.76 -4.25
CA GLN A 225 3.11 8.85 -3.50
C GLN A 225 2.64 10.28 -3.28
N ARG A 226 1.33 10.45 -3.18
CA ARG A 226 0.66 11.65 -2.68
C ARG A 226 -0.46 11.21 -1.74
N ALA A 227 -0.59 11.89 -0.62
CA ALA A 227 -1.53 11.51 0.43
C ALA A 227 -2.15 12.74 1.08
N SER A 228 -3.38 12.59 1.55
CA SER A 228 -4.12 13.59 2.33
C SER A 228 -4.32 13.14 3.77
N GLY A 229 -4.11 14.04 4.73
CA GLY A 229 -4.33 13.76 6.14
C GLY A 229 -3.53 12.55 6.62
N THR A 230 -4.19 11.65 7.36
CA THR A 230 -3.58 10.48 8.01
C THR A 230 -3.78 9.18 7.22
N ILE A 231 -4.18 9.24 5.94
CA ILE A 231 -4.47 8.02 5.17
C ILE A 231 -3.25 7.07 5.05
N THR A 232 -2.03 7.61 5.14
CA THR A 232 -0.80 6.80 5.16
C THR A 232 -0.73 5.81 6.33
N ASP A 233 -1.48 6.05 7.40
CA ASP A 233 -1.57 5.18 8.58
C ASP A 233 -2.69 4.13 8.44
N LEU A 234 -3.43 4.13 7.32
CA LEU A 234 -4.39 3.09 7.01
C LEU A 234 -3.66 1.74 6.94
N VAL A 235 -4.06 0.83 7.83
CA VAL A 235 -3.52 -0.52 7.93
C VAL A 235 -4.11 -1.41 6.83
N LEU A 236 -3.28 -2.14 6.09
CA LEU A 236 -3.70 -3.11 5.09
C LEU A 236 -3.88 -4.49 5.71
N CYS A 237 -2.86 -4.97 6.43
CA CYS A 237 -2.83 -6.33 6.98
C CYS A 237 -1.87 -6.44 8.16
N THR A 238 -1.91 -7.60 8.83
CA THR A 238 -0.85 -8.02 9.74
C THR A 238 0.39 -8.44 8.94
N ASN A 239 1.57 -8.13 9.47
CA ASN A 239 2.87 -8.51 8.92
C ASN A 239 3.25 -9.94 9.33
N PRO A 240 3.35 -10.91 8.39
CA PRO A 240 3.75 -12.29 8.71
C PRO A 240 5.19 -12.43 9.18
N ALA A 241 6.06 -11.54 8.72
CA ALA A 241 7.47 -11.56 9.08
C ALA A 241 7.74 -10.86 10.42
N TYR A 242 6.70 -10.38 11.12
CA TYR A 242 6.88 -9.68 12.38
C TYR A 242 7.50 -10.59 13.43
N GLN A 243 8.64 -10.16 13.95
CA GLN A 243 9.28 -10.76 15.10
C GLN A 243 9.09 -9.82 16.29
N ALA A 244 8.44 -10.30 17.34
CA ALA A 244 8.33 -9.53 18.57
C ALA A 244 9.74 -9.19 19.06
N PRO A 245 10.04 -7.92 19.42
CA PRO A 245 11.30 -7.58 20.02
C PRO A 245 11.54 -8.53 21.20
N HIS A 246 12.70 -9.18 21.22
CA HIS A 246 13.08 -10.02 22.36
C HIS A 246 12.98 -9.16 23.62
N GLN A 247 11.99 -9.45 24.48
CA GLN A 247 11.98 -8.90 25.82
C GLN A 247 13.24 -9.43 26.50
N GLN A 248 14.24 -8.57 26.70
CA GLN A 248 15.33 -8.90 27.62
C GLN A 248 14.68 -9.25 28.96
N PRO A 249 15.01 -10.40 29.57
CA PRO A 249 14.51 -10.72 30.90
C PRO A 249 14.82 -9.53 31.80
N THR A 250 13.78 -8.91 32.36
CA THR A 250 13.95 -7.89 33.38
C THR A 250 14.88 -8.48 34.44
N PRO A 251 16.03 -7.86 34.75
CA PRO A 251 16.87 -8.35 35.83
C PRO A 251 15.98 -8.48 37.06
N LEU A 252 15.93 -9.68 37.64
CA LEU A 252 15.26 -9.89 38.92
C LEU A 252 15.81 -8.81 39.87
N PRO A 253 14.96 -8.07 40.60
CA PRO A 253 15.45 -7.13 41.59
C PRO A 253 16.37 -7.91 42.53
N GLU A 254 17.64 -7.51 42.57
CA GLU A 254 18.62 -8.09 43.49
C GLU A 254 17.99 -8.04 44.87
N GLY A 255 17.77 -9.22 45.45
CA GLY A 255 17.19 -9.34 46.77
C GLY A 255 17.98 -8.46 47.73
N HIS A 256 17.31 -7.49 48.33
CA HIS A 256 17.84 -6.79 49.48
C HIS A 256 18.18 -7.85 50.52
N THR A 257 19.47 -8.16 50.64
CA THR A 257 20.01 -8.98 51.72
C THR A 257 19.63 -8.27 53.01
N ASP A 258 18.68 -8.87 53.73
CA ASP A 258 18.20 -8.39 55.02
C ASP A 258 19.36 -8.51 56.02
N ILE A 259 20.11 -7.43 56.23
CA ILE A 259 21.08 -7.34 57.33
C ILE A 259 20.29 -7.05 58.60
N GLN A 260 19.70 -8.09 59.16
CA GLN A 260 19.28 -8.12 60.56
C GLN A 260 20.10 -9.17 61.31
N SER A 261 21.26 -8.78 61.81
CA SER A 261 21.85 -9.45 62.97
C SER A 261 22.79 -8.49 63.70
N GLU A 262 22.59 -8.42 65.03
CA GLU A 262 23.45 -7.82 66.06
C GLU A 262 23.28 -6.34 66.41
N ARG A 263 22.26 -6.03 67.23
CA ARG A 263 22.48 -5.19 68.43
C ARG A 263 21.32 -5.21 69.43
N VAL A 264 21.17 -6.30 70.20
CA VAL A 264 20.53 -6.22 71.53
C VAL A 264 21.22 -7.24 72.45
N GLU A 265 22.07 -6.73 73.35
CA GLU A 265 22.18 -7.17 74.76
C GLU A 265 23.43 -6.56 75.41
N ARG A 266 23.32 -5.31 75.86
CA ARG A 266 23.96 -4.84 77.09
C ARG A 266 23.05 -3.78 77.69
N HIS A 267 22.32 -4.14 78.75
CA HIS A 267 21.97 -3.28 79.89
C HIS A 267 21.01 -4.05 80.82
N ARG A 268 21.55 -4.87 81.72
CA ARG A 268 20.93 -5.16 83.02
C ARG A 268 22.03 -5.32 84.07
N GLY A 269 22.06 -4.39 85.00
CA GLY A 269 23.00 -4.38 86.11
C GLY A 269 22.83 -3.12 86.94
N PHE A 270 21.65 -2.93 87.55
CA PHE A 270 21.47 -2.01 88.67
C PHE A 270 20.73 -2.73 89.80
N GLU A 271 21.50 -2.97 90.86
CA GLU A 271 21.20 -3.00 92.30
C GLU A 271 19.79 -3.37 92.80
N SER A 272 19.76 -4.40 93.65
CA SER A 272 19.19 -4.26 95.01
C SER A 272 19.72 -5.38 95.93
N LEU A 273 20.65 -5.08 96.83
CA LEU A 273 20.90 -5.89 98.03
C LEU A 273 20.35 -5.16 99.25
N ARG A 274 19.44 -5.84 99.93
CA ARG A 274 18.76 -5.41 101.15
C ARG A 274 19.66 -5.57 102.37
N PHE A 275 19.67 -4.54 103.21
CA PHE A 275 19.99 -4.61 104.63
C PHE A 275 19.03 -5.56 105.38
N ARG A 276 19.58 -6.42 106.26
CA ARG A 276 18.94 -6.92 107.49
C ARG A 276 19.99 -7.14 108.57
N HIS A 277 19.61 -6.74 109.80
CA HIS A 277 20.17 -6.94 111.15
C HIS A 277 21.17 -8.11 111.32
N LEU A 278 22.24 -7.99 112.11
CA LEU A 278 22.41 -7.55 113.50
C LEU A 278 23.80 -6.91 113.71
#